data_AF-A0A2V9MEC7-F1
#
_entry.id   AF-A0A2V9MEC7-F1
#
_cell.length_a   1.000
_cell.length_b   1.000
_cell.length_c   1.000
_cell.angle_alpha   90.00
_cell.angle_beta   90.00
_cell.angle_gamma   90.00
#
_symmetry.space_group_name_H-M   'P 1'
#
loop_
_entity.id
_entity.type
_entity.pdbx_description
1 polymer ?
#
loop_
_entity_poly.entity_id
_entity_poly.type
_entity_poly.pdbx_seq_one_letter_code
_entity_poly.pdbx_strand_id
1 'polypeptide(L)'
;MSRSNTAAAPFCLVCLLLSVSFLLAGDGPPLRFVWQKNIQRGSIEVYRLELSEKGAGTFQFKKREEDPVELSFVLKPSTVDSLLALFVQADFLNETKNFVSPRKVADMGMKTIRLESGLRSREITFNYTEDKILQEIVNFFENLCQQEKSLFEIDLALKYDRLGIPKKLDELERSLVAKRIVAPERFTPVLEKIYQDETLMNLARKEARKILSKIEKMQSFAN
;
A
#
# COMPACT_ATOMS: atom_id res chain seq x y z
N MET A 1 79.13 -10.96 6.30
CA MET A 1 78.25 -10.46 7.39
C MET A 1 78.55 -8.98 7.56
N SER A 2 77.79 -8.12 6.88
CA SER A 2 77.96 -6.66 6.90
C SER A 2 76.85 -6.06 7.74
N ARG A 3 77.21 -5.24 8.74
CA ARG A 3 76.28 -4.53 9.63
C ARG A 3 76.36 -3.03 9.39
N SER A 4 75.15 -2.46 9.32
CA SER A 4 74.71 -1.11 9.69
C SER A 4 75.26 0.09 8.91
N ASN A 5 74.44 0.56 7.96
CA ASN A 5 74.34 1.97 7.58
C ASN A 5 73.28 2.67 8.45
N THR A 6 73.64 3.82 9.00
CA THR A 6 72.80 4.80 9.71
C THR A 6 72.49 5.99 8.80
N ALA A 7 71.21 6.38 8.70
CA ALA A 7 70.66 7.69 8.27
C ALA A 7 69.17 7.48 7.94
N ALA A 8 68.20 8.38 8.09
CA ALA A 8 68.08 9.70 8.68
C ALA A 8 66.57 10.08 8.70
N ALA A 9 66.22 11.00 9.61
CA ALA A 9 65.18 12.02 9.52
C ALA A 9 63.67 11.66 9.61
N PRO A 10 62.84 12.55 10.23
CA PRO A 10 61.47 12.30 10.64
C PRO A 10 60.45 12.82 9.61
N PHE A 11 59.35 12.11 9.38
CA PHE A 11 58.25 12.58 8.54
C PHE A 11 56.97 12.79 9.35
N CYS A 12 56.49 14.01 9.21
CA CYS A 12 55.27 14.64 9.70
C CYS A 12 54.04 13.71 9.63
N LEU A 13 53.44 13.40 10.79
CA LEU A 13 52.15 12.70 10.88
C LEU A 13 51.02 13.75 10.86
N VAL A 14 50.42 13.97 9.69
CA VAL A 14 49.20 14.78 9.55
C VAL A 14 48.01 13.89 9.93
N CYS A 15 47.44 14.14 11.12
CA CYS A 15 46.18 13.56 11.57
C CYS A 15 45.00 14.08 10.75
N LEU A 16 44.50 13.27 9.82
CA LEU A 16 43.24 13.53 9.13
C LEU A 16 42.07 13.09 10.03
N LEU A 17 41.51 14.03 10.79
CA LEU A 17 40.27 13.81 11.55
C LEU A 17 39.09 13.77 10.57
N LEU A 18 38.65 12.55 10.20
CA LEU A 18 37.35 12.32 9.57
C LEU A 18 36.26 12.52 10.62
N SER A 19 35.67 13.71 10.64
CA SER A 19 34.43 13.99 11.35
C SER A 19 33.29 13.22 10.68
N VAL A 20 32.96 12.05 11.23
CA VAL A 20 31.70 11.36 10.92
C VAL A 20 30.59 12.13 11.59
N SER A 21 29.90 12.96 10.82
CA SER A 21 28.62 13.56 11.24
C SER A 21 27.58 12.46 11.32
N PHE A 22 27.43 11.87 12.50
CA PHE A 22 26.28 11.02 12.82
C PHE A 22 25.06 11.94 12.92
N LEU A 23 24.30 12.03 11.82
CA LEU A 23 22.93 12.54 11.88
C LEU A 23 22.15 11.62 12.82
N LEU A 24 21.83 12.12 14.01
CA LEU A 24 20.82 11.54 14.89
C LEU A 24 19.46 11.72 14.21
N ALA A 25 19.14 10.82 13.28
CA ALA A 25 17.75 10.49 12.99
C ALA A 25 17.18 9.86 14.27
N GLY A 26 16.01 10.34 14.72
CA GLY A 26 15.26 9.68 15.79
C GLY A 26 14.83 8.30 15.32
N ASP A 27 15.67 7.29 15.55
CA ASP A 27 15.55 5.95 14.97
C ASP A 27 14.80 5.03 15.94
N GLY A 28 13.50 5.29 16.09
CA GLY A 28 12.56 4.22 16.42
C GLY A 28 12.32 3.41 15.15
N PRO A 29 12.24 2.06 15.21
CA PRO A 29 11.93 1.27 14.02
C PRO A 29 10.67 1.78 13.32
N PRO A 30 10.70 1.97 12.00
CA PRO A 30 9.64 2.66 11.28
C PRO A 30 8.32 1.91 11.40
N LEU A 31 7.21 2.65 11.52
CA LEU A 31 5.88 2.07 11.56
C LEU A 31 5.59 1.36 10.21
N ARG A 32 5.24 0.08 10.28
CA ARG A 32 4.94 -0.75 9.11
C ARG A 32 3.66 -1.54 9.32
N PHE A 33 2.79 -1.47 8.32
CA PHE A 33 1.57 -2.26 8.23
C PHE A 33 1.78 -3.36 7.20
N VAL A 34 1.41 -4.58 7.54
CA VAL A 34 1.41 -5.71 6.61
C VAL A 34 0.05 -6.37 6.67
N TRP A 35 -0.54 -6.58 5.51
CA TRP A 35 -1.81 -7.29 5.36
C TRP A 35 -1.67 -8.36 4.29
N GLN A 36 -2.17 -9.55 4.57
CA GLN A 36 -2.23 -10.64 3.61
C GLN A 36 -3.59 -11.32 3.68
N LYS A 37 -4.13 -11.70 2.52
CA LYS A 37 -5.33 -12.52 2.40
C LYS A 37 -5.05 -13.70 1.48
N ASN A 38 -5.17 -14.89 2.03
CA ASN A 38 -5.06 -16.15 1.32
C ASN A 38 -6.46 -16.67 1.00
N ILE A 39 -6.70 -16.97 -0.27
CA ILE A 39 -7.99 -17.40 -0.79
C ILE A 39 -7.83 -18.80 -1.38
N GLN A 40 -8.54 -19.78 -0.82
CA GLN A 40 -8.44 -21.16 -1.29
C GLN A 40 -9.24 -21.41 -2.58
N ARG A 41 -10.33 -20.65 -2.78
CA ARG A 41 -11.28 -20.83 -3.88
C ARG A 41 -11.41 -19.56 -4.71
N GLY A 42 -11.21 -19.68 -6.01
CA GLY A 42 -11.26 -18.56 -6.95
C GLY A 42 -10.03 -18.54 -7.86
N SER A 43 -9.97 -17.53 -8.71
CA SER A 43 -8.85 -17.32 -9.64
C SER A 43 -7.65 -16.63 -8.98
N ILE A 44 -7.85 -16.01 -7.82
CA ILE A 44 -6.80 -15.29 -7.07
C ILE A 44 -6.52 -16.06 -5.79
N GLU A 45 -5.24 -16.30 -5.53
CA GLU A 45 -4.77 -17.10 -4.39
C GLU A 45 -4.31 -16.24 -3.23
N VAL A 46 -3.62 -15.13 -3.53
CA VAL A 46 -2.99 -14.28 -2.52
C VAL A 46 -3.15 -12.82 -2.89
N TYR A 47 -3.55 -12.03 -1.91
CA TYR A 47 -3.27 -10.59 -1.86
C TYR A 47 -2.30 -10.32 -0.72
N ARG A 48 -1.29 -9.50 -0.97
CA ARG A 48 -0.35 -9.02 0.05
C ARG A 48 -0.16 -7.52 -0.13
N LEU A 49 -0.19 -6.80 0.96
CA LEU A 49 -0.01 -5.37 1.00
C LEU A 49 0.94 -5.02 2.13
N GLU A 50 1.91 -4.16 1.84
CA GLU A 50 2.80 -3.57 2.82
C GLU A 50 2.75 -2.06 2.71
N LEU A 51 2.71 -1.37 3.82
CA LEU A 51 2.60 0.09 3.88
C LEU A 51 3.53 0.61 4.98
N SER A 52 4.30 1.63 4.64
CA SER A 52 5.14 2.37 5.58
C SER A 52 4.41 3.59 6.14
N GLU A 53 4.89 4.10 7.27
CA GLU A 53 4.47 5.38 7.88
C GLU A 53 4.42 6.55 6.89
N LYS A 54 5.34 6.59 5.92
CA LYS A 54 5.45 7.66 4.93
C LYS A 54 4.46 7.50 3.77
N GLY A 55 3.59 6.49 3.82
CA GLY A 55 2.60 6.19 2.79
C GLY A 55 3.13 5.42 1.58
N ALA A 56 4.43 5.16 1.49
CA ALA A 56 4.98 4.27 0.47
C ALA A 56 4.56 2.83 0.78
N GLY A 57 4.01 2.14 -0.21
CA GLY A 57 3.52 0.77 -0.07
C GLY A 57 3.74 -0.08 -1.31
N THR A 58 3.67 -1.39 -1.09
CA THR A 58 3.72 -2.41 -2.14
C THR A 58 2.46 -3.24 -2.07
N PHE A 59 1.85 -3.49 -3.22
CA PHE A 59 0.69 -4.34 -3.38
C PHE A 59 1.06 -5.47 -4.32
N GLN A 60 0.86 -6.70 -3.86
CA GLN A 60 1.09 -7.90 -4.63
C GLN A 60 -0.21 -8.69 -4.71
N PHE A 61 -0.52 -9.20 -5.89
CA PHE A 61 -1.57 -10.20 -6.05
C PHE A 61 -1.07 -11.34 -6.92
N LYS A 62 -1.50 -12.56 -6.59
CA LYS A 62 -1.16 -13.76 -7.33
C LYS A 62 -2.42 -14.46 -7.80
N LYS A 63 -2.53 -14.64 -9.11
CA LYS A 63 -3.53 -15.54 -9.69
C LYS A 63 -3.02 -16.97 -9.67
N ARG A 64 -3.95 -17.92 -9.64
CA ARG A 64 -3.63 -19.34 -9.70
C ARG A 64 -2.88 -19.64 -11.00
N GLU A 65 -1.80 -20.40 -10.88
CA GLU A 65 -0.95 -20.81 -12.01
C GLU A 65 -0.27 -19.66 -12.79
N GLU A 66 -0.32 -18.43 -12.28
CA GLU A 66 0.42 -17.28 -12.83
C GLU A 66 1.46 -16.76 -11.83
N ASP A 67 2.45 -16.03 -12.35
CA ASP A 67 3.41 -15.32 -11.52
C ASP A 67 2.74 -14.16 -10.75
N PRO A 68 3.24 -13.84 -9.55
CA PRO A 68 2.71 -12.72 -8.78
C PRO A 68 2.99 -11.39 -9.49
N VAL A 69 1.97 -10.53 -9.52
CA VAL A 69 2.11 -9.15 -9.98
C VAL A 69 2.36 -8.27 -8.77
N GLU A 70 3.41 -7.46 -8.82
CA GLU A 70 3.78 -6.50 -7.77
C GLU A 70 3.66 -5.06 -8.29
N LEU A 71 3.04 -4.21 -7.49
CA LEU A 71 2.72 -2.82 -7.80
C LEU A 71 3.18 -1.94 -6.64
N SER A 72 3.90 -0.87 -6.95
CA SER A 72 4.29 0.14 -5.96
C SER A 72 3.27 1.28 -5.96
N PHE A 73 2.95 1.77 -4.77
CA PHE A 73 2.04 2.89 -4.60
C PHE A 73 2.48 3.84 -3.49
N VAL A 74 1.90 5.03 -3.50
CA VAL A 74 2.10 6.04 -2.46
C VAL A 74 0.72 6.59 -2.09
N LEU A 75 0.42 6.56 -0.78
CA LEU A 75 -0.76 7.18 -0.17
C LEU A 75 -0.41 8.55 0.40
N LYS A 76 -1.42 9.41 0.55
CA LYS A 76 -1.25 10.67 1.29
C LYS A 76 -1.06 10.39 2.78
N PRO A 77 -0.32 11.26 3.51
CA PRO A 77 -0.16 11.14 4.96
C PRO A 77 -1.50 11.01 5.71
N SER A 78 -2.50 11.82 5.37
CA SER A 78 -3.83 11.79 6.01
C SER A 78 -4.54 10.44 5.92
N THR A 79 -4.32 9.69 4.83
CA THR A 79 -4.85 8.34 4.67
C THR A 79 -4.15 7.34 5.59
N VAL A 80 -2.83 7.47 5.75
CA VAL A 80 -2.04 6.64 6.67
C VAL A 80 -2.40 6.96 8.12
N ASP A 81 -2.57 8.23 8.46
CA ASP A 81 -3.00 8.69 9.79
C ASP A 81 -4.37 8.10 10.16
N SER A 82 -5.30 8.07 9.20
CA SER A 82 -6.63 7.46 9.39
C SER A 82 -6.52 5.95 9.65
N LEU A 83 -5.63 5.24 8.94
CA LEU A 83 -5.36 3.83 9.20
C LEU A 83 -4.74 3.62 10.58
N LEU A 84 -3.74 4.43 10.95
CA LEU A 84 -3.09 4.35 12.26
C LEU A 84 -4.11 4.59 13.39
N ALA A 85 -5.02 5.56 13.23
CA ALA A 85 -6.08 5.83 14.19
C ALA A 85 -6.97 4.59 14.43
N LEU A 86 -7.29 3.81 13.39
CA LEU A 86 -8.02 2.54 13.55
C LEU A 86 -7.23 1.52 14.37
N PHE A 87 -5.92 1.38 14.11
CA PHE A 87 -5.06 0.46 14.87
C PHE A 87 -4.90 0.88 16.34
N VAL A 88 -4.81 2.18 16.61
CA VAL A 88 -4.79 2.73 17.98
C VAL A 88 -6.13 2.49 18.67
N GLN A 89 -7.25 2.75 18.00
CA GLN A 89 -8.59 2.51 18.54
C GLN A 89 -8.85 1.01 18.80
N ALA A 90 -8.29 0.14 17.96
CA ALA A 90 -8.35 -1.30 18.17
C ALA A 90 -7.52 -1.76 19.37
N ASP A 91 -6.61 -0.93 19.91
CA ASP A 91 -5.57 -1.33 20.85
C ASP A 91 -4.81 -2.57 20.31
N PHE A 92 -4.42 -2.49 19.03
CA PHE A 92 -3.98 -3.68 18.29
C PHE A 92 -2.72 -4.32 18.87
N LEU A 93 -1.80 -3.54 19.43
CA LEU A 93 -0.55 -4.07 20.00
C LEU A 93 -0.73 -4.75 21.37
N ASN A 94 -1.94 -4.72 21.96
CA ASN A 94 -2.21 -5.34 23.24
C ASN A 94 -2.46 -6.86 23.10
N GLU A 95 -1.44 -7.66 23.41
CA GLU A 95 -1.47 -9.12 23.29
C GLU A 95 -2.62 -9.82 24.00
N THR A 96 -3.18 -9.23 25.08
CA THR A 96 -4.30 -9.83 25.80
C THR A 96 -5.63 -9.75 25.04
N LYS A 97 -5.73 -8.87 24.05
CA LYS A 97 -6.96 -8.68 23.28
C LYS A 97 -7.13 -9.79 22.25
N ASN A 98 -8.22 -10.55 22.33
CA ASN A 98 -8.51 -11.55 21.31
C ASN A 98 -9.41 -10.97 20.21
N PHE A 99 -8.89 -11.00 19.00
CA PHE A 99 -9.56 -10.52 17.79
C PHE A 99 -10.22 -11.63 16.97
N VAL A 100 -9.83 -12.88 17.23
CA VAL A 100 -10.28 -14.05 16.45
C VAL A 100 -11.61 -14.53 17.01
N SER A 101 -12.65 -14.51 16.18
CA SER A 101 -13.94 -15.07 16.59
C SER A 101 -13.87 -16.61 16.60
N PRO A 102 -14.37 -17.29 17.65
CA PRO A 102 -14.40 -18.74 17.72
C PRO A 102 -15.51 -19.37 16.86
N ARG A 103 -16.36 -18.56 16.21
CA ARG A 103 -17.48 -19.07 15.41
C ARG A 103 -16.99 -19.89 14.22
N LYS A 104 -17.61 -21.06 14.04
CA LYS A 104 -17.48 -21.83 12.80
C LYS A 104 -18.26 -21.13 11.69
N VAL A 105 -17.56 -20.34 10.90
CA VAL A 105 -18.08 -19.73 9.67
C VAL A 105 -17.45 -20.41 8.46
N ALA A 106 -18.07 -20.23 7.29
CA ALA A 106 -17.47 -20.66 6.03
C ALA A 106 -16.08 -20.02 5.83
N ASP A 107 -15.23 -20.64 5.01
CA ASP A 107 -13.94 -20.06 4.67
C ASP A 107 -14.15 -18.77 3.85
N MET A 108 -13.82 -17.62 4.45
CA MET A 108 -13.90 -16.28 3.86
C MET A 108 -12.52 -15.78 3.42
N GLY A 109 -11.53 -16.67 3.37
CA GLY A 109 -10.13 -16.39 3.15
C GLY A 109 -9.42 -16.01 4.45
N MET A 110 -8.32 -16.71 4.72
CA MET A 110 -7.45 -16.46 5.87
C MET A 110 -6.75 -15.12 5.72
N LYS A 111 -6.98 -14.22 6.68
CA LYS A 111 -6.40 -12.88 6.73
C LYS A 111 -5.31 -12.85 7.78
N THR A 112 -4.19 -12.26 7.44
CA THR A 112 -3.07 -12.00 8.35
C THR A 112 -2.85 -10.50 8.40
N ILE A 113 -2.86 -9.93 9.59
CA ILE A 113 -2.60 -8.51 9.83
C ILE A 113 -1.41 -8.43 10.78
N ARG A 114 -0.42 -7.65 10.41
CA ARG A 114 0.75 -7.37 11.23
C ARG A 114 0.99 -5.86 11.30
N LEU A 115 1.23 -5.41 12.52
CA LEU A 115 1.62 -4.04 12.82
C LEU A 115 2.97 -4.07 13.51
N GLU A 116 3.94 -3.37 12.94
CA GLU A 116 5.25 -3.12 13.53
C GLU A 116 5.31 -1.64 13.89
N SER A 117 5.57 -1.34 15.17
CA SER A 117 5.66 0.02 15.70
C SER A 117 6.86 0.08 16.64
N GLY A 118 8.00 0.49 16.12
CA GLY A 118 9.23 0.49 16.90
C GLY A 118 9.63 -0.92 17.34
N LEU A 119 9.86 -1.08 18.64
CA LEU A 119 10.22 -2.39 19.24
C LEU A 119 9.03 -3.32 19.45
N ARG A 120 7.80 -2.86 19.19
CA ARG A 120 6.58 -3.67 19.34
C ARG A 120 6.15 -4.17 17.98
N SER A 121 5.86 -5.46 17.89
CA SER A 121 5.26 -6.06 16.71
C SER A 121 4.18 -7.03 17.14
N ARG A 122 3.04 -7.00 16.46
CA ARG A 122 2.00 -8.00 16.65
C ARG A 122 1.48 -8.47 15.31
N GLU A 123 1.29 -9.77 15.19
CA GLU A 123 0.69 -10.44 14.04
C GLU A 123 -0.49 -11.28 14.51
N ILE A 124 -1.61 -11.20 13.80
CA ILE A 124 -2.77 -12.07 14.01
C ILE A 124 -3.18 -12.68 12.67
N THR A 125 -3.59 -13.94 12.71
CA THR A 125 -4.13 -14.65 11.55
C THR A 125 -5.51 -15.19 11.89
N PHE A 126 -6.51 -14.87 11.08
CA PHE A 126 -7.91 -15.22 11.34
C PHE A 126 -8.72 -15.37 10.05
N ASN A 127 -9.77 -16.19 10.09
CA ASN A 127 -10.76 -16.27 9.01
C ASN A 127 -11.83 -15.18 9.18
N TYR A 128 -12.30 -14.99 10.42
CA TYR A 128 -13.40 -14.11 10.78
C TYR A 128 -13.20 -13.42 12.13
N THR A 129 -13.77 -12.22 12.26
CA THR A 129 -13.75 -11.40 13.47
C THR A 129 -15.10 -10.74 13.69
N GLU A 130 -15.51 -10.60 14.94
CA GLU A 130 -16.70 -9.84 15.36
C GLU A 130 -16.32 -8.45 15.92
N ASP A 131 -15.02 -8.17 16.08
CA ASP A 131 -14.54 -6.86 16.51
C ASP A 131 -14.77 -5.84 15.40
N LYS A 132 -15.63 -4.85 15.66
CA LYS A 132 -16.04 -3.85 14.67
C LYS A 132 -14.86 -3.02 14.15
N ILE A 133 -13.91 -2.67 15.01
CA ILE A 133 -12.76 -1.86 14.62
C ILE A 133 -11.82 -2.70 13.74
N LEU A 134 -11.63 -3.98 14.07
CA LEU A 134 -10.86 -4.88 13.21
C LEU A 134 -11.54 -5.10 11.85
N GLN A 135 -12.88 -5.16 11.81
CA GLN A 135 -13.61 -5.19 10.55
C GLN A 135 -13.37 -3.92 9.72
N GLU A 136 -13.29 -2.74 10.33
CA GLU A 136 -12.94 -1.49 9.65
C GLU A 136 -11.50 -1.52 9.10
N ILE A 137 -10.54 -2.03 9.87
CA ILE A 137 -9.15 -2.25 9.41
C ILE A 137 -9.12 -3.20 8.21
N VAL A 138 -9.84 -4.32 8.29
CA VAL A 138 -9.94 -5.29 7.19
C VAL A 138 -10.56 -4.63 5.95
N ASN A 139 -11.66 -3.90 6.12
CA ASN A 139 -12.33 -3.22 5.01
C ASN A 139 -11.43 -2.18 4.35
N PHE A 140 -10.62 -1.46 5.13
CA PHE A 140 -9.62 -0.53 4.60
C PHE A 140 -8.65 -1.26 3.66
N PHE A 141 -8.03 -2.35 4.11
CA PHE A 141 -7.08 -3.10 3.29
C PHE A 141 -7.73 -3.76 2.08
N GLU A 142 -8.92 -4.35 2.22
CA GLU A 142 -9.64 -4.97 1.10
C GLU A 142 -10.00 -3.93 0.03
N ASN A 143 -10.48 -2.75 0.44
CA ASN A 143 -10.77 -1.65 -0.48
C ASN A 143 -9.50 -1.13 -1.16
N LEU A 144 -8.37 -1.04 -0.44
CA LEU A 144 -7.10 -0.61 -1.01
C LEU A 144 -6.57 -1.62 -2.03
N CYS A 145 -6.62 -2.93 -1.73
CA CYS A 145 -6.25 -3.97 -2.68
C CYS A 145 -7.13 -3.94 -3.94
N GLN A 146 -8.44 -3.76 -3.77
CA GLN A 146 -9.36 -3.66 -4.91
C GLN A 146 -9.07 -2.40 -5.74
N GLN A 147 -8.75 -1.27 -5.11
CA GLN A 147 -8.35 -0.04 -5.79
C GLN A 147 -7.08 -0.24 -6.63
N GLU A 148 -6.00 -0.76 -6.05
CA GLU A 148 -4.73 -0.90 -6.77
C GLU A 148 -4.84 -1.94 -7.90
N LYS A 149 -5.65 -3.00 -7.70
CA LYS A 149 -6.01 -3.93 -8.77
C LYS A 149 -6.79 -3.26 -9.89
N SER A 150 -7.75 -2.39 -9.57
CA SER A 150 -8.51 -1.63 -10.57
C SER A 150 -7.62 -0.67 -11.36
N LEU A 151 -6.65 0.00 -10.73
CA LEU A 151 -5.66 0.82 -11.42
C LEU A 151 -4.87 -0.02 -12.45
N PHE A 152 -4.34 -1.16 -12.01
CA PHE A 152 -3.63 -2.09 -12.88
C PHE A 152 -4.47 -2.60 -14.05
N GLU A 153 -5.72 -2.98 -13.80
CA GLU A 153 -6.63 -3.46 -14.85
C GLU A 153 -6.97 -2.38 -15.88
N ILE A 154 -7.11 -1.11 -15.45
CA ILE A 154 -7.30 0.02 -16.36
C ILE A 154 -6.05 0.23 -17.21
N ASP A 155 -4.86 0.22 -16.61
CA ASP A 155 -3.60 0.37 -17.34
C ASP A 155 -3.36 -0.77 -18.34
N LEU A 156 -3.73 -2.00 -17.98
CA LEU A 156 -3.66 -3.15 -18.86
C LEU A 156 -4.64 -3.00 -20.04
N ALA A 157 -5.88 -2.59 -19.76
CA ALA A 157 -6.89 -2.35 -20.79
C ALA A 157 -6.45 -1.24 -21.75
N LEU A 158 -5.78 -0.18 -21.28
CA LEU A 158 -5.30 0.89 -22.17
C LEU A 158 -4.28 0.39 -23.21
N LYS A 159 -3.53 -0.65 -22.87
CA LYS A 159 -2.52 -1.27 -23.73
C LYS A 159 -3.13 -2.33 -24.65
N TYR A 160 -4.04 -3.15 -24.15
CA TYR A 160 -4.45 -4.39 -24.84
C TYR A 160 -5.96 -4.48 -25.15
N ASP A 161 -6.81 -3.73 -24.46
CA ASP A 161 -8.27 -3.75 -24.61
C ASP A 161 -8.89 -2.35 -24.48
N ARG A 162 -8.65 -1.52 -25.49
CA ARG A 162 -9.10 -0.12 -25.51
C ARG A 162 -10.64 -0.01 -25.57
N LEU A 163 -11.31 -1.03 -26.11
CA LEU A 163 -12.78 -1.08 -26.21
C LEU A 163 -13.43 -1.43 -24.85
N GLY A 164 -12.71 -2.11 -23.96
CA GLY A 164 -13.15 -2.44 -22.61
C GLY A 164 -13.11 -1.27 -21.61
N ILE A 165 -12.44 -0.15 -21.94
CA ILE A 165 -12.26 0.99 -21.03
C ILE A 165 -13.57 1.55 -20.47
N PRO A 166 -14.64 1.80 -21.26
CA PRO A 166 -15.90 2.30 -20.72
C PRO A 166 -16.47 1.44 -19.59
N LYS A 167 -16.37 0.11 -19.71
CA LYS A 167 -16.84 -0.82 -18.67
C LYS A 167 -16.01 -0.68 -17.39
N LYS A 168 -14.68 -0.57 -17.52
CA LYS A 168 -13.79 -0.37 -16.38
C LYS A 168 -14.06 0.95 -15.65
N LEU A 169 -14.39 2.00 -16.40
CA LEU A 169 -14.78 3.29 -15.82
C LEU A 169 -16.13 3.23 -15.10
N ASP A 170 -17.12 2.48 -15.62
CA ASP A 170 -18.39 2.24 -14.91
C ASP A 170 -18.16 1.48 -13.59
N GLU A 171 -17.32 0.43 -13.61
CA GLU A 171 -16.93 -0.32 -12.41
C GLU A 171 -16.25 0.58 -11.35
N LEU A 172 -15.35 1.47 -11.80
CA LEU A 172 -14.70 2.47 -10.96
C LEU A 172 -15.71 3.47 -10.38
N GLU A 173 -16.61 4.00 -11.21
CA GLU A 173 -17.61 4.96 -10.76
C GLU A 173 -18.54 4.36 -9.69
N ARG A 174 -18.99 3.12 -9.87
CA ARG A 174 -19.78 2.40 -8.86
C ARG A 174 -19.02 2.25 -7.55
N SER A 175 -17.73 1.92 -7.62
CA SER A 175 -16.87 1.76 -6.45
C SER A 175 -16.66 3.09 -5.71
N LEU A 176 -16.50 4.19 -6.44
CA LEU A 176 -16.42 5.55 -5.89
C LEU A 176 -17.73 5.94 -5.19
N VAL A 177 -18.88 5.77 -5.85
CA VAL A 177 -20.19 6.09 -5.27
C VAL A 177 -20.49 5.26 -4.03
N ALA A 178 -20.08 3.99 -4.02
CA ALA A 178 -20.21 3.09 -2.87
C ALA A 178 -19.20 3.36 -1.74
N LYS A 179 -18.33 4.39 -1.87
CA LYS A 179 -17.26 4.72 -0.91
C LYS A 179 -16.31 3.54 -0.63
N ARG A 180 -16.00 2.75 -1.66
CA ARG A 180 -15.09 1.58 -1.58
C ARG A 180 -13.68 1.88 -2.12
N ILE A 181 -13.34 3.15 -2.26
CA ILE A 181 -12.04 3.61 -2.76
C ILE A 181 -11.36 4.38 -1.63
N VAL A 182 -10.14 3.96 -1.28
CA VAL A 182 -9.38 4.48 -0.14
C VAL A 182 -8.68 5.79 -0.46
N ALA A 183 -8.06 5.88 -1.64
CA ALA A 183 -7.37 7.06 -2.13
C ALA A 183 -7.79 7.36 -3.58
N PRO A 184 -8.98 7.98 -3.79
CA PRO A 184 -9.50 8.29 -5.11
C PRO A 184 -8.55 9.09 -6.01
N GLU A 185 -7.73 9.97 -5.42
CA GLU A 185 -6.69 10.76 -6.09
C GLU A 185 -5.72 9.92 -6.92
N ARG A 186 -5.51 8.65 -6.58
CA ARG A 186 -4.59 7.78 -7.32
C ARG A 186 -5.09 7.46 -8.72
N PHE A 187 -6.39 7.62 -8.98
CA PHE A 187 -6.95 7.47 -10.33
C PHE A 187 -6.78 8.72 -11.19
N THR A 188 -6.47 9.90 -10.63
CA THR A 188 -6.36 11.14 -11.39
C THR A 188 -5.44 11.02 -12.62
N PRO A 189 -4.20 10.51 -12.51
CA PRO A 189 -3.29 10.44 -13.66
C PRO A 189 -3.82 9.56 -14.80
N VAL A 190 -4.43 8.40 -14.49
CA VAL A 190 -4.95 7.50 -15.51
C VAL A 190 -6.23 8.03 -16.14
N LEU A 191 -7.07 8.74 -15.37
CA LEU A 191 -8.28 9.38 -15.88
C LEU A 191 -7.96 10.57 -16.81
N GLU A 192 -6.97 11.39 -16.45
CA GLU A 192 -6.48 12.46 -17.32
C GLU A 192 -5.94 11.91 -18.64
N LYS A 193 -5.13 10.84 -18.57
CA LYS A 193 -4.63 10.14 -19.75
C LYS A 193 -5.77 9.64 -20.65
N ILE A 194 -6.80 9.01 -20.07
CA ILE A 194 -7.96 8.54 -20.85
C ILE A 194 -8.72 9.70 -21.48
N TYR A 195 -8.94 10.78 -20.73
CA TYR A 195 -9.66 11.95 -21.22
C TYR A 195 -8.94 12.62 -22.42
N GLN A 196 -7.61 12.73 -22.33
CA GLN A 196 -6.77 13.39 -23.34
C GLN A 196 -6.50 12.51 -24.57
N ASP A 197 -6.62 11.19 -24.47
CA ASP A 197 -6.34 10.26 -25.57
C ASP A 197 -7.48 10.27 -26.61
N GLU A 198 -7.27 10.98 -27.73
CA GLU A 198 -8.25 11.11 -28.81
C GLU A 198 -8.51 9.82 -29.59
N THR A 199 -7.64 8.82 -29.45
CA THR A 199 -7.81 7.52 -30.12
C THR A 199 -8.72 6.57 -29.33
N LEU A 200 -9.12 6.95 -28.11
CA LEU A 200 -10.15 6.25 -27.35
C LEU A 200 -11.56 6.67 -27.76
N MET A 201 -12.52 5.78 -27.51
CA MET A 201 -13.94 6.07 -27.72
C MET A 201 -14.36 7.33 -26.94
N ASN A 202 -15.13 8.21 -27.59
CA ASN A 202 -15.65 9.44 -26.96
C ASN A 202 -16.41 9.17 -25.64
N LEU A 203 -17.09 8.02 -25.55
CA LEU A 203 -17.75 7.59 -24.31
C LEU A 203 -16.75 7.39 -23.16
N ALA A 204 -15.64 6.69 -23.39
CA ALA A 204 -14.59 6.49 -22.39
C ALA A 204 -14.03 7.83 -21.90
N ARG A 205 -13.72 8.74 -22.83
CA ARG A 205 -13.19 10.08 -22.54
C ARG A 205 -14.18 10.90 -21.70
N LYS A 206 -15.47 10.84 -22.02
CA LYS A 206 -16.54 11.54 -21.30
C LYS A 206 -16.71 11.00 -19.87
N GLU A 207 -16.74 9.67 -19.70
CA GLU A 207 -16.84 9.06 -18.37
C GLU A 207 -15.60 9.36 -17.52
N ALA A 208 -14.39 9.29 -18.10
CA ALA A 208 -13.17 9.62 -17.38
C ALA A 208 -13.17 11.06 -16.86
N ARG A 209 -13.59 12.03 -17.70
CA ARG A 209 -13.74 13.44 -17.28
C ARG A 209 -14.75 13.61 -16.15
N LYS A 210 -15.89 12.93 -16.24
CA LYS A 210 -16.95 12.96 -15.21
C LYS A 210 -16.43 12.41 -13.89
N ILE A 211 -15.71 11.29 -13.90
CA ILE A 211 -15.11 10.69 -12.70
C ILE A 211 -14.04 11.61 -12.12
N LEU A 212 -13.17 12.19 -12.96
CA LEU A 212 -12.15 13.14 -12.54
C LEU A 212 -12.76 14.33 -11.79
N SER A 213 -13.79 14.96 -12.36
CA SER A 213 -14.51 16.07 -11.70
C SER A 213 -15.18 15.67 -10.39
N LYS A 214 -15.57 14.39 -10.21
CA LYS A 214 -16.09 13.91 -8.92
C LYS A 214 -14.96 13.82 -7.88
N ILE A 215 -13.80 13.28 -8.26
CA ILE A 215 -12.64 13.16 -7.38
C ILE A 215 -12.15 14.55 -6.95
N GLU A 216 -12.03 15.50 -7.89
CA GLU A 216 -11.64 16.89 -7.59
C GLU A 216 -12.59 17.55 -6.57
N LYS A 217 -13.91 17.37 -6.75
CA LYS A 217 -14.91 17.86 -5.79
C LYS A 217 -14.70 17.26 -4.41
N MET A 218 -14.53 15.93 -4.30
CA MET A 218 -14.29 15.27 -3.02
C MET A 218 -13.06 15.83 -2.30
N GLN A 219 -12.00 16.13 -3.04
CA GLN A 219 -10.78 16.72 -2.49
C GLN A 219 -10.98 18.15 -2.01
N SER A 220 -11.76 18.96 -2.74
CA SER A 220 -12.05 20.34 -2.32
C SER A 220 -12.84 20.44 -1.02
N PHE A 221 -13.59 19.40 -0.65
CA PHE A 221 -14.33 19.34 0.63
C PHE A 221 -13.53 18.70 1.77
N ALA A 222 -12.38 18.10 1.46
CA ALA A 222 -11.51 17.44 2.44
C ALA A 222 -10.37 18.35 2.94
N ASN A 223 -10.17 19.51 2.30
CA ASN A 223 -9.20 20.54 2.67
C ASN A 223 -9.84 21.66 3.48
#